data_AF-A0A1B7MS56-F1
#
_entry.id   AF-A0A1B7MS56-F1
#
_cell.length_a   1.000
_cell.length_b   1.000
_cell.length_c   1.000
_cell.angle_alpha   90.00
_cell.angle_beta   90.00
_cell.angle_gamma   90.00
#
_symmetry.space_group_name_H-M   'P 1'
#
loop_
_entity.id
_entity.type
_entity.pdbx_description
1 polymer ?
#
loop_
_entity_poly.entity_id
_entity_poly.type
_entity_poly.pdbx_seq_one_letter_code
_entity_poly.pdbx_strand_id
1 'polypeptide(L)'
;MIGSAGSFKSCHPALICSPLAGGSMLALPHPAILSAAQLVAKRVFFRKGQGKGSLMGMAYTFVNEMLKIGKVWKDVENLVPRLRLVHAALAIPADANNLNNDFGANYLVEERIIGKFVKYINNNQAIPAHGLGSKEADIGSFLCFVQHVQCQLSNEMVYLSDFQGE
;
A
#
# COMPACT_ATOMS: atom_id res chain seq x y z
N MET A 1 6.61 9.54 9.78
CA MET A 1 6.66 8.98 8.41
C MET A 1 5.43 9.49 7.67
N ILE A 2 5.39 10.36 6.65
CA ILE A 2 4.15 11.01 6.15
C ILE A 2 3.25 10.24 5.16
N GLY A 3 2.05 9.94 5.66
CA GLY A 3 0.88 9.35 5.02
C GLY A 3 -0.27 9.44 6.03
N SER A 4 -1.49 9.69 5.54
CA SER A 4 -2.66 9.94 6.38
C SER A 4 -3.01 8.73 7.26
N ALA A 5 -3.58 8.97 8.44
CA ALA A 5 -4.14 7.92 9.31
C ALA A 5 -5.08 6.98 8.51
N GLY A 6 -5.03 5.67 8.81
CA GLY A 6 -5.76 4.64 8.06
C GLY A 6 -5.01 4.07 6.86
N SER A 7 -3.70 4.27 6.75
CA SER A 7 -2.91 3.81 5.59
C SER A 7 -2.15 2.50 5.85
N PHE A 8 -2.22 1.55 4.90
CA PHE A 8 -1.65 0.21 4.98
C PHE A 8 -0.70 -0.09 3.81
N LYS A 9 0.26 -0.98 4.01
CA LYS A 9 1.19 -1.39 2.94
C LYS A 9 0.67 -2.62 2.20
N SER A 10 0.47 -2.49 0.89
CA SER A 10 0.57 -3.61 -0.04
C SER A 10 1.07 -3.11 -1.39
N CYS A 11 1.88 -3.91 -2.08
CA CYS A 11 2.64 -3.48 -3.24
C CYS A 11 1.72 -3.34 -4.47
N HIS A 12 1.28 -2.12 -4.79
CA HIS A 12 0.86 -1.78 -6.14
C HIS A 12 1.91 -0.85 -6.75
N PRO A 13 2.64 -1.27 -7.80
CA PRO A 13 3.70 -0.45 -8.38
C PRO A 13 3.09 0.67 -9.23
N ALA A 14 3.25 1.93 -8.82
CA ALA A 14 3.18 3.08 -9.72
C ALA A 14 4.57 3.36 -10.33
N LEU A 15 4.62 3.90 -11.53
CA LEU A 15 5.87 4.32 -12.16
C LEU A 15 5.81 5.84 -12.35
N ILE A 16 6.70 6.55 -11.66
CA ILE A 16 6.82 8.00 -11.79
C ILE A 16 8.00 8.26 -12.72
N CYS A 17 7.72 8.66 -13.96
CA CYS A 17 8.72 9.22 -14.87
C CYS A 17 8.84 10.72 -14.59
N SER A 18 10.01 11.19 -14.18
CA SER A 18 10.31 12.62 -14.20
C SER A 18 10.75 13.01 -15.62
N PRO A 19 10.08 13.96 -16.29
CA PRO A 19 10.48 14.42 -17.61
C PRO A 19 11.62 15.43 -17.46
N LEU A 20 12.86 14.96 -17.41
CA LEU A 20 14.06 15.79 -17.55
C LEU A 20 14.98 15.20 -18.62
N ALA A 21 14.45 15.08 -19.83
CA ALA A 21 15.23 14.84 -21.03
C ALA A 21 14.91 15.97 -22.02
N GLY A 22 15.50 17.16 -21.82
CA GLY A 22 15.31 18.25 -22.79
C GLY A 22 15.77 19.65 -22.40
N GLY A 23 16.35 19.90 -21.21
CA GLY A 23 16.73 21.25 -20.78
C GLY A 23 18.13 21.32 -20.21
N SER A 24 18.91 22.31 -20.68
CA SER A 24 20.30 22.65 -20.36
C SER A 24 20.75 22.35 -18.91
N MET A 25 21.97 21.79 -18.81
CA MET A 25 22.70 21.48 -17.59
C MET A 25 23.02 22.73 -16.74
N LEU A 26 22.05 23.24 -16.00
CA LEU A 26 22.31 23.94 -14.76
C LEU A 26 22.02 22.97 -13.62
N ALA A 27 23.10 22.52 -12.98
CA ALA A 27 23.11 21.59 -11.86
C ALA A 27 22.34 22.18 -10.67
N LEU A 28 21.02 22.04 -10.68
CA LEU A 28 20.25 22.08 -9.44
C LEU A 28 20.61 20.79 -8.69
N PRO A 29 21.12 20.86 -7.45
CA PRO A 29 21.39 19.69 -6.65
C PRO A 29 20.06 18.96 -6.46
N HIS A 30 19.85 17.90 -7.23
CA HIS A 30 18.67 17.09 -7.09
C HIS A 30 18.75 16.47 -5.70
N PRO A 31 17.81 16.78 -4.79
CA PRO A 31 17.84 16.21 -3.45
C PRO A 31 17.84 14.69 -3.61
N ALA A 32 18.85 14.02 -3.05
CA ALA A 32 18.96 12.57 -3.08
C ALA A 32 17.63 11.97 -2.61
N ILE A 33 17.16 10.85 -3.19
CA ILE A 33 15.87 10.26 -2.81
C ILE A 33 15.78 9.97 -1.29
N LEU A 34 16.93 9.73 -0.65
CA LEU A 34 17.06 9.54 0.79
C LEU A 34 16.82 10.82 1.62
N SER A 35 16.87 11.99 1.00
CA SER A 35 16.56 13.28 1.63
C SER A 35 15.08 13.67 1.56
N ALA A 36 14.25 12.90 0.84
CA ALA A 36 12.81 13.14 0.78
C ALA A 36 12.12 12.72 2.08
N ALA A 37 11.81 13.69 2.94
CA ALA A 37 11.25 13.46 4.28
C ALA A 37 9.86 12.76 4.30
N GLN A 38 9.17 12.68 3.16
CA GLN A 38 7.82 12.11 3.02
C GLN A 38 7.78 10.69 2.46
N LEU A 39 8.94 10.10 2.19
CA LEU A 39 9.04 8.81 1.51
C LEU A 39 9.82 7.80 2.36
N VAL A 40 9.48 6.53 2.20
CA VAL A 40 10.32 5.41 2.64
C VAL A 40 10.84 4.72 1.41
N ALA A 41 12.16 4.61 1.27
CA ALA A 41 12.80 3.85 0.20
C ALA A 41 13.24 2.48 0.72
N LYS A 42 12.85 1.42 0.02
CA LYS A 42 13.30 0.04 0.24
C LYS A 42 14.03 -0.42 -1.00
N ARG A 43 15.27 -0.87 -0.86
CA ARG A 43 16.00 -1.47 -1.97
C ARG A 43 15.31 -2.78 -2.37
N VAL A 44 15.05 -2.96 -3.66
CA VAL A 44 14.35 -4.14 -4.18
C VAL A 44 15.06 -4.74 -5.39
N PHE A 45 14.97 -6.06 -5.50
CA PHE A 45 15.38 -6.82 -6.68
C PHE A 45 14.09 -7.32 -7.35
N PHE A 46 13.75 -6.78 -8.52
CA PHE A 46 12.43 -6.99 -9.15
C PHE A 46 12.55 -7.64 -10.54
N ARG A 47 11.54 -8.44 -10.92
CA ARG A 47 11.31 -8.96 -12.28
C ARG A 47 9.98 -8.44 -12.82
N LYS A 48 9.98 -7.97 -14.07
CA LYS A 48 8.88 -7.22 -14.69
C LYS A 48 7.56 -8.03 -14.75
N GLY A 49 6.48 -7.44 -14.23
CA GLY A 49 5.11 -7.95 -14.34
C GLY A 49 4.08 -6.80 -14.30
N GLN A 50 2.92 -6.99 -14.93
CA GLN A 50 1.84 -5.99 -14.95
C GLN A 50 0.77 -6.31 -13.91
N GLY A 51 0.32 -5.31 -13.16
CA GLY A 51 -0.84 -5.41 -12.27
C GLY A 51 -1.76 -4.21 -12.47
N LYS A 52 -3.04 -4.47 -12.73
CA LYS A 52 -4.12 -3.47 -12.75
C LYS A 52 -5.14 -3.84 -11.67
N GLY A 53 -5.46 -2.88 -10.79
CA GLY A 53 -6.61 -2.93 -9.87
C GLY A 53 -6.25 -3.27 -8.42
N SER A 54 -6.60 -2.37 -7.49
CA SER A 54 -6.42 -2.61 -6.05
C SER A 54 -7.52 -3.53 -5.51
N LEU A 55 -7.14 -4.69 -4.97
CA LEU A 55 -8.05 -5.63 -4.28
C LEU A 55 -8.80 -4.96 -3.10
N MET A 56 -8.26 -3.89 -2.50
CA MET A 56 -9.00 -3.11 -1.50
C MET A 56 -10.20 -2.37 -2.10
N GLY A 57 -10.10 -1.91 -3.35
CA GLY A 57 -11.22 -1.26 -4.05
C GLY A 57 -12.40 -2.22 -4.25
N MET A 58 -12.13 -3.50 -4.47
CA MET A 58 -13.15 -4.55 -4.56
C MET A 58 -13.93 -4.69 -3.24
N ALA A 59 -13.22 -4.75 -2.12
CA ALA A 59 -13.84 -4.91 -0.80
C ALA A 59 -14.71 -3.70 -0.40
N TYR A 60 -14.26 -2.47 -0.64
CA TYR A 60 -15.08 -1.29 -0.33
C TYR A 60 -16.27 -1.13 -1.27
N THR A 61 -16.15 -1.53 -2.54
CA THR A 61 -17.31 -1.59 -3.44
C THR A 61 -18.38 -2.50 -2.85
N PHE A 62 -17.99 -3.70 -2.41
CA PHE A 62 -18.92 -4.64 -1.75
C PHE A 62 -19.59 -4.04 -0.52
N VAL A 63 -18.81 -3.45 0.40
CA VAL A 63 -19.35 -2.83 1.63
C VAL A 63 -20.34 -1.71 1.30
N ASN A 64 -19.99 -0.84 0.36
CA ASN A 64 -20.86 0.28 -0.03
C ASN A 64 -22.17 -0.20 -0.67
N GLU A 65 -22.14 -1.25 -1.48
CA GLU A 65 -23.37 -1.83 -2.04
C GLU A 65 -24.25 -2.47 -0.95
N MET A 66 -23.66 -3.16 0.04
CA MET A 66 -24.43 -3.72 1.17
C MET A 66 -25.09 -2.63 2.03
N LEU A 67 -24.41 -1.50 2.23
CA LEU A 67 -24.98 -0.33 2.93
C LEU A 67 -26.14 0.30 2.15
N LYS A 68 -26.01 0.46 0.82
CA LYS A 68 -27.06 1.04 -0.04
C LYS A 68 -28.35 0.22 -0.05
N ILE A 69 -28.24 -1.11 -0.05
CA ILE A 69 -29.40 -2.02 -0.12
C ILE A 69 -30.15 -2.07 1.23
N GLY A 70 -29.65 -1.39 2.28
CA GLY A 70 -30.30 -1.34 3.59
C GLY A 70 -30.27 -2.67 4.35
N LYS A 71 -29.43 -3.62 3.90
CA LYS A 71 -29.17 -4.89 4.61
C LYS A 71 -28.27 -4.69 5.83
N VAL A 72 -27.71 -3.50 5.99
CA VAL A 72 -26.82 -3.10 7.08
C VAL A 72 -27.37 -1.81 7.69
N TRP A 73 -27.47 -1.79 9.02
CA TRP A 73 -28.05 -0.68 9.77
C TRP A 73 -27.14 0.55 9.70
N LYS A 74 -27.70 1.77 9.67
CA LYS A 74 -26.92 3.03 9.62
C LYS A 74 -25.85 3.12 10.71
N ASP A 75 -26.10 2.53 11.88
CA ASP A 75 -25.14 2.52 12.99
C ASP A 75 -23.85 1.77 12.67
N VAL A 76 -23.88 0.83 11.73
CA VAL A 76 -22.71 0.07 11.27
C VAL A 76 -21.82 0.90 10.35
N GLU A 77 -22.36 1.88 9.63
CA GLU A 77 -21.56 2.73 8.73
C GLU A 77 -20.45 3.47 9.48
N ASN A 78 -20.76 3.96 10.69
CA ASN A 78 -19.80 4.64 11.57
C ASN A 78 -18.78 3.67 12.20
N LEU A 79 -19.05 2.37 12.18
CA LEU A 79 -18.16 1.33 12.69
C LEU A 79 -17.21 0.77 11.61
N VAL A 80 -17.49 1.01 10.32
CA VAL A 80 -16.61 0.54 9.23
C VAL A 80 -15.35 1.40 9.16
N PRO A 81 -14.16 0.83 9.44
CA PRO A 81 -12.91 1.56 9.30
C PRO A 81 -12.69 1.97 7.83
N ARG A 82 -12.32 3.22 7.59
CA ARG A 82 -12.01 3.74 6.25
C ARG A 82 -10.50 3.74 6.02
N LEU A 83 -10.00 2.56 5.71
CA LEU A 83 -8.58 2.27 5.46
C LEU A 83 -8.22 2.41 3.98
N ARG A 84 -6.98 2.76 3.67
CA ARG A 84 -6.45 2.80 2.29
C ARG A 84 -5.08 2.14 2.20
N LEU A 85 -4.67 1.75 1.00
CA LEU A 85 -3.28 1.40 0.77
C LEU A 85 -2.45 2.68 0.56
N VAL A 86 -1.19 2.66 1.02
CA VAL A 86 -0.22 3.69 0.67
C VAL A 86 0.07 3.65 -0.82
N HIS A 87 0.31 4.81 -1.41
CA HIS A 87 0.91 4.83 -2.75
C HIS A 87 2.33 4.28 -2.68
N ALA A 88 2.68 3.46 -3.66
CA ALA A 88 4.01 2.92 -3.82
C ALA A 88 4.46 3.09 -5.27
N ALA A 89 5.75 3.34 -5.48
CA ALA A 89 6.32 3.52 -6.80
C ALA A 89 7.70 2.88 -6.92
N LEU A 90 8.09 2.49 -8.13
CA LEU A 90 9.46 2.07 -8.42
C LEU A 90 10.29 3.30 -8.81
N ALA A 91 11.35 3.59 -8.05
CA ALA A 91 12.37 4.55 -8.40
C ALA A 91 13.60 3.86 -8.98
N ILE A 92 13.98 4.30 -10.17
CA ILE A 92 15.13 3.82 -10.93
C ILE A 92 16.13 4.99 -11.01
N PRO A 93 17.41 4.80 -10.64
CA PRO A 93 18.41 5.86 -10.74
C PRO A 93 18.58 6.35 -12.18
N ALA A 94 18.67 7.67 -12.37
CA ALA A 94 18.83 8.28 -13.70
C ALA A 94 20.17 7.92 -14.38
N ASP A 95 21.24 7.71 -13.59
CA ASP A 95 22.58 7.34 -14.08
C ASP A 95 22.74 5.86 -14.45
N ALA A 96 21.64 5.11 -14.55
CA ALA A 96 21.65 3.71 -14.98
C ALA A 96 22.16 3.51 -16.43
N ASN A 97 22.37 4.60 -17.19
CA ASN A 97 23.03 4.58 -18.50
C ASN A 97 24.57 4.45 -18.43
N ASN A 98 25.20 4.51 -17.25
CA ASN A 98 26.58 4.06 -17.08
C ASN A 98 26.61 2.52 -17.11
N LEU A 99 26.70 1.99 -18.33
CA LEU A 99 26.73 0.57 -18.73
C LEU A 99 27.78 -0.31 -18.03
N ASN A 100 28.59 0.23 -17.12
CA ASN A 100 29.55 -0.53 -16.31
C ASN A 100 29.03 -0.88 -14.90
N ASN A 101 27.83 -0.42 -14.53
CA ASN A 101 27.18 -0.77 -13.26
C ASN A 101 25.93 -1.61 -13.52
N ASP A 102 26.12 -2.92 -13.77
CA ASP A 102 25.06 -3.94 -13.87
C ASP A 102 24.16 -4.08 -12.62
N PHE A 103 24.37 -3.25 -11.59
CA PHE A 103 23.71 -3.32 -10.29
C PHE A 103 23.23 -1.97 -9.75
N GLY A 104 22.81 -1.06 -10.64
CA GLY A 104 22.07 0.14 -10.23
C GLY A 104 20.90 -0.26 -9.30
N ALA A 105 20.98 0.13 -8.03
CA ALA A 105 19.98 -0.28 -7.05
C ALA A 105 18.62 0.36 -7.39
N ASN A 106 17.62 -0.47 -7.63
CA ASN A 106 16.24 -0.03 -7.75
C ASN A 106 15.61 0.09 -6.36
N TYR A 107 14.72 1.07 -6.19
CA TYR A 107 14.06 1.34 -4.92
C TYR A 107 12.54 1.25 -5.08
N LEU A 108 11.88 0.53 -4.19
CA LEU A 108 10.46 0.70 -3.95
C LEU A 108 10.29 1.88 -2.99
N VAL A 109 9.54 2.87 -3.41
CA VAL A 109 9.29 4.09 -2.67
C VAL A 109 7.84 4.10 -2.26
N GLU A 110 7.56 4.24 -0.98
CA GLU A 110 6.20 4.23 -0.45
C GLU A 110 5.91 5.55 0.25
N GLU A 111 4.63 5.91 0.34
CA GLU A 111 4.20 6.90 1.32
C GLU A 111 4.61 6.42 2.70
N ARG A 112 5.04 7.38 3.48
CA ARG A 112 5.55 7.20 4.83
C ARG A 112 4.23 7.11 5.70
N ILE A 113 4.15 6.49 6.88
CA ILE A 113 2.90 6.39 7.70
C ILE A 113 3.07 7.07 9.08
N ILE A 114 2.24 8.06 9.46
CA ILE A 114 2.52 8.91 10.65
C ILE A 114 1.77 8.37 11.85
N GLY A 115 2.38 7.45 12.58
CA GLY A 115 1.81 7.05 13.86
C GLY A 115 2.37 5.73 14.32
N LYS A 116 1.54 5.03 15.11
CA LYS A 116 1.84 3.69 15.58
C LYS A 116 1.73 2.73 14.41
N PHE A 117 2.84 2.14 14.01
CA PHE A 117 2.85 1.08 13.01
C PHE A 117 2.44 -0.24 13.67
N VAL A 118 1.30 -0.78 13.28
CA VAL A 118 0.68 -1.98 13.82
C VAL A 118 0.60 -3.05 12.74
N LYS A 119 0.96 -4.28 13.10
CA LYS A 119 0.71 -5.46 12.29
C LYS A 119 -0.63 -6.06 12.72
N TYR A 120 -1.64 -5.96 11.87
CA TYR A 120 -3.01 -6.34 12.21
C TYR A 120 -3.31 -7.80 11.87
N ILE A 121 -2.75 -8.32 10.78
CA ILE A 121 -2.91 -9.71 10.36
C ILE A 121 -1.55 -10.25 9.91
N ASN A 122 -1.22 -11.48 10.31
CA ASN A 122 -0.02 -12.17 9.84
C ASN A 122 -0.26 -12.85 8.49
N ASN A 123 0.77 -12.92 7.65
CA ASN A 123 0.68 -13.56 6.34
C ASN A 123 0.31 -15.06 6.37
N ASN A 124 0.42 -15.73 7.51
CA ASN A 124 0.19 -17.16 7.67
C ASN A 124 -1.18 -17.52 8.27
N GLN A 125 -2.01 -16.54 8.66
CA GLN A 125 -3.30 -16.78 9.31
C GLN A 125 -4.32 -15.69 8.94
N ALA A 126 -5.60 -16.08 8.87
CA ALA A 126 -6.72 -15.16 8.62
C ALA A 126 -7.42 -14.73 9.93
N ILE A 127 -6.63 -14.37 10.95
CA ILE A 127 -7.11 -13.88 12.24
C ILE A 127 -6.34 -12.61 12.64
N PRO A 128 -6.91 -11.74 13.49
CA PRO A 128 -6.19 -10.61 14.04
C PRO A 128 -4.94 -11.06 14.79
N ALA A 129 -3.87 -10.27 14.71
CA ALA A 129 -2.63 -10.52 15.42
C ALA A 129 -2.86 -10.55 16.95
N HIS A 130 -2.03 -11.31 17.66
CA HIS A 130 -2.10 -11.35 19.12
C HIS A 130 -1.60 -10.04 19.74
N GLY A 131 -2.20 -9.65 20.88
CA GLY A 131 -1.77 -8.48 21.66
C GLY A 131 -2.23 -7.13 21.12
N LEU A 132 -3.19 -7.09 20.19
CA LEU A 132 -3.81 -5.86 19.73
C LEU A 132 -4.68 -5.23 20.82
N GLY A 133 -4.64 -3.90 20.96
CA GLY A 133 -5.59 -3.16 21.78
C GLY A 133 -6.98 -3.19 21.16
N SER A 134 -8.02 -2.79 21.91
CA SER A 134 -9.43 -2.91 21.48
C SER A 134 -9.68 -2.33 20.08
N LYS A 135 -9.28 -1.07 19.83
CA LYS A 135 -9.47 -0.43 18.52
C LYS A 135 -8.72 -1.14 17.39
N GLU A 136 -7.53 -1.67 17.70
CA GLU A 136 -6.70 -2.35 16.72
C GLU A 136 -7.24 -3.74 16.40
N ALA A 137 -7.85 -4.40 17.39
CA ALA A 137 -8.57 -5.66 17.21
C ALA A 137 -9.83 -5.49 16.34
N ASP A 138 -10.54 -4.37 16.48
CA ASP A 138 -11.68 -4.04 15.61
C ASP A 138 -11.23 -3.86 14.15
N ILE A 139 -10.13 -3.12 13.93
CA ILE A 139 -9.52 -2.97 12.61
C ILE A 139 -9.05 -4.33 12.06
N GLY A 140 -8.38 -5.14 12.88
CA GLY A 140 -7.95 -6.49 12.51
C GLY A 140 -9.12 -7.39 12.10
N SER A 141 -10.22 -7.34 12.83
CA SER A 141 -11.44 -8.10 12.52
C SER A 141 -12.07 -7.66 11.21
N PHE A 142 -12.15 -6.35 10.97
CA PHE A 142 -12.60 -5.81 9.69
C PHE A 142 -11.70 -6.26 8.53
N LEU A 143 -10.39 -6.27 8.73
CA LEU A 143 -9.45 -6.72 7.71
C LEU A 143 -9.58 -8.23 7.43
N CYS A 144 -9.89 -9.07 8.41
CA CYS A 144 -10.22 -10.48 8.18
C CYS A 144 -11.48 -10.62 7.31
N PHE A 145 -12.51 -9.82 7.59
CA PHE A 145 -13.69 -9.74 6.74
C PHE A 145 -13.34 -9.33 5.30
N VAL A 146 -12.45 -8.36 5.11
CA VAL A 146 -11.96 -7.95 3.78
C VAL A 146 -11.29 -9.11 3.06
N GLN A 147 -10.44 -9.91 3.73
CA GLN A 147 -9.81 -11.10 3.13
C GLN A 147 -10.87 -12.09 2.63
N HIS A 148 -11.89 -12.33 3.46
CA HIS A 148 -12.99 -13.22 3.11
C HIS A 148 -13.76 -12.73 1.88
N VAL A 149 -14.13 -11.44 1.84
CA VAL A 149 -14.82 -10.84 0.68
C VAL A 149 -13.97 -10.94 -0.58
N GLN A 150 -12.67 -10.64 -0.52
CA GLN A 150 -11.77 -10.73 -1.67
C GLN A 150 -11.64 -12.18 -2.18
N CYS A 151 -11.49 -13.13 -1.26
CA CYS A 151 -11.42 -14.55 -1.59
C CYS A 151 -12.70 -15.01 -2.30
N GLN A 152 -13.87 -14.68 -1.75
CA GLN A 152 -15.16 -15.04 -2.35
C GLN A 152 -15.37 -14.38 -3.72
N LEU A 153 -15.17 -13.06 -3.83
CA LEU A 153 -15.39 -12.32 -5.09
C LEU A 153 -14.37 -12.66 -6.19
N SER A 154 -13.22 -13.22 -5.82
CA SER A 154 -12.22 -13.71 -6.77
C SER A 154 -12.37 -15.20 -7.12
N ASN A 155 -13.46 -15.86 -6.69
CA ASN A 155 -13.63 -17.31 -6.82
C ASN A 155 -12.45 -18.10 -6.23
N GLU A 156 -12.05 -17.71 -5.02
CA GLU A 156 -10.97 -18.34 -4.23
C GLU A 156 -9.57 -18.23 -4.84
N MET A 157 -9.40 -17.36 -5.85
CA MET A 157 -8.14 -17.20 -6.56
C MET A 157 -7.13 -16.34 -5.81
N VAL A 158 -7.58 -15.26 -5.15
CA VAL A 158 -6.67 -14.28 -4.55
C VAL A 158 -7.32 -13.49 -3.42
N TYR A 159 -6.51 -13.17 -2.41
CA TYR A 159 -6.82 -12.18 -1.39
C TYR A 159 -5.53 -11.51 -0.90
N LEU A 160 -5.65 -10.33 -0.29
CA LEU A 160 -4.52 -9.66 0.35
C LEU A 160 -4.33 -10.19 1.77
N SER A 161 -3.08 -10.33 2.21
CA SER A 161 -2.75 -10.67 3.59
C SER A 161 -1.64 -9.75 4.10
N ASP A 162 -1.14 -10.03 5.31
CA ASP A 162 -0.06 -9.28 5.95
C ASP A 162 -0.41 -7.78 6.14
N PHE A 163 -1.67 -7.50 6.48
CA PHE A 163 -2.11 -6.13 6.69
C PHE A 163 -1.39 -5.49 7.88
N GLN A 164 -0.68 -4.41 7.59
CA GLN A 164 0.07 -3.63 8.55
C GLN A 164 0.12 -2.16 8.13
N GLY A 165 0.07 -1.27 9.11
CA GLY A 165 -0.10 0.16 8.87
C GLY A 165 -0.48 0.90 10.14
N GLU A 166 -1.23 1.98 9.97
CA GLU A 166 -1.80 2.76 11.07
C GLU A 166 -3.32 2.76 10.96
#